data_AF-A0AAJ0CZ65-F1
#
_entry.id   AF-A0AAJ0CZ65-F1
#
_cell.length_a   1.000
_cell.length_b   1.000
_cell.length_c   1.000
_cell.angle_alpha   90.00
_cell.angle_beta   90.00
_cell.angle_gamma   90.00
#
_symmetry.space_group_name_H-M   'P 1'
#
loop_
_entity.id
_entity.type
_entity.pdbx_description
1 polymer ?
#
loop_
_entity_poly.entity_id
_entity_poly.type
_entity_poly.pdbx_seq_one_letter_code
_entity_poly.pdbx_strand_id
1 'polypeptide(L)'
;MQEYFGPPLAANNPFELSQDVRANENDVFGRNSAEELCTWTWCNPEEHLFSSIGLNYLFFESVGPGSSGRTSEPIHYTPDLELKPKIREIGEGLRARLSTGTSIETISSSIELIFADSNVYQLVTAYFDNWHCHNPMLHRPSFKPSSTFAPLLSAVMLVGAIYSTDEHARAARNCFDAAEEYVFTHESFRELYDPHSGSGVQPLQAAYIICILRQWDSHRGSRRRVRLQLYPSIVSAARSLGLTKLRHMASKKSDHAPSYDDWKEFIKTEEKIRLMAWIFLVDTSHAIFYGTPPRLTVSEMTGCLPCDDQLFMAHGPESFHDLSTLATSSKLCSVSRGVSLFFAQEWTRGSIAEFGQLNYLDFFLLVHALHQIIFSNKATYSLRFTKSAIECALERWEDLWNTLITDKVEMDSYKVGFFKYANDYWWLAKLLVRTESPHFEPKKMGEDFDHDSTAEVNSLLKRFASIALS
;
A
#
# COMPACT_ATOMS: atom_id res chain seq x y z
N MET A 1 3.26 62.60 -15.81
CA MET A 1 1.88 63.09 -15.59
C MET A 1 1.06 61.92 -15.05
N GLN A 2 1.04 61.59 -13.75
CA GLN A 2 1.43 62.32 -12.52
C GLN A 2 0.58 63.58 -12.26
N GLU A 3 -0.37 63.46 -11.33
CA GLU A 3 -0.73 64.37 -10.21
C GLU A 3 -2.00 63.77 -9.52
N TYR A 4 -1.97 63.31 -8.27
CA TYR A 4 -1.92 64.02 -6.96
C TYR A 4 -3.18 64.83 -6.60
N PHE A 5 -3.89 64.45 -5.53
CA PHE A 5 -3.89 65.14 -4.22
C PHE A 5 -4.74 64.38 -3.17
N GLY A 6 -4.44 64.59 -1.88
CA GLY A 6 -4.96 63.80 -0.74
C GLY A 6 -5.90 64.52 0.25
N PRO A 7 -6.25 63.85 1.38
CA PRO A 7 -7.25 64.25 2.40
C PRO A 7 -6.67 65.17 3.50
N PRO A 8 -7.45 65.57 4.52
CA PRO A 8 -7.33 64.88 5.83
C PRO A 8 -8.56 64.92 6.80
N LEU A 9 -8.39 64.29 7.98
CA LEU A 9 -8.97 64.55 9.33
C LEU A 9 -10.17 63.76 9.90
N ALA A 10 -10.08 63.55 11.22
CA ALA A 10 -10.85 62.64 12.10
C ALA A 10 -11.64 63.41 13.18
N ALA A 11 -12.45 62.70 14.00
CA ALA A 11 -12.53 62.90 15.47
C ALA A 11 -13.50 61.95 16.24
N ASN A 12 -13.09 61.62 17.47
CA ASN A 12 -13.88 61.36 18.71
C ASN A 12 -14.54 59.99 19.00
N ASN A 13 -13.91 59.30 19.97
CA ASN A 13 -14.52 58.48 21.03
C ASN A 13 -14.82 59.40 22.25
N PRO A 14 -15.84 59.15 23.10
CA PRO A 14 -15.49 58.76 24.49
C PRO A 14 -16.53 57.86 25.21
N PHE A 15 -16.07 56.88 26.00
CA PHE A 15 -16.08 56.89 27.48
C PHE A 15 -15.60 55.54 28.06
N GLU A 16 -14.97 55.59 29.24
CA GLU A 16 -14.34 54.46 29.94
C GLU A 16 -14.63 54.54 31.46
N LEU A 17 -14.32 53.46 32.20
CA LEU A 17 -14.25 53.31 33.67
C LEU A 17 -15.54 52.97 34.45
N SER A 18 -15.58 51.76 35.04
CA SER A 18 -15.21 51.61 36.47
C SER A 18 -14.94 50.14 36.87
N GLN A 19 -13.98 49.96 37.77
CA GLN A 19 -13.66 48.73 38.51
C GLN A 19 -14.68 48.58 39.69
N ASP A 20 -14.76 47.55 40.53
CA ASP A 20 -13.91 46.39 40.86
C ASP A 20 -14.75 45.37 41.67
N VAL A 21 -14.20 44.18 41.98
CA VAL A 21 -14.42 43.33 43.21
C VAL A 21 -14.26 41.83 42.90
N ARG A 22 -13.45 41.17 43.75
CA ARG A 22 -13.04 39.75 43.69
C ARG A 22 -14.03 38.82 44.41
N ALA A 23 -14.22 37.60 43.90
CA ALA A 23 -14.12 36.35 44.68
C ALA A 23 -14.26 35.09 43.78
N ASN A 24 -13.53 34.02 44.13
CA ASN A 24 -13.76 32.63 43.72
C ASN A 24 -15.17 32.15 44.20
N GLU A 25 -15.75 31.02 43.77
CA GLU A 25 -15.18 29.73 43.31
C GLU A 25 -16.24 28.93 42.51
N ASN A 26 -15.80 28.01 41.64
CA ASN A 26 -16.47 26.81 41.07
C ASN A 26 -18.01 26.68 41.18
N ASP A 27 -18.77 26.37 40.10
CA ASP A 27 -18.77 25.02 39.51
C ASP A 27 -19.47 24.92 38.12
N VAL A 28 -19.11 23.87 37.36
CA VAL A 28 -19.68 23.28 36.12
C VAL A 28 -19.92 24.16 34.85
N PHE A 29 -19.45 23.66 33.70
CA PHE A 29 -19.69 24.09 32.30
C PHE A 29 -18.98 25.36 31.75
N GLY A 30 -17.67 25.25 31.48
CA GLY A 30 -17.09 25.86 30.26
C GLY A 30 -17.38 24.93 29.06
N ARG A 31 -17.97 25.35 27.93
CA ARG A 31 -17.52 26.37 26.96
C ARG A 31 -16.12 26.09 26.40
N ASN A 32 -15.95 25.00 25.66
CA ASN A 32 -14.90 24.92 24.65
C ASN A 32 -15.30 25.80 23.46
N SER A 33 -14.59 26.90 23.27
CA SER A 33 -14.71 27.81 22.12
C SER A 33 -14.10 27.19 20.86
N ALA A 34 -14.60 27.61 19.70
CA ALA A 34 -14.28 27.02 18.39
C ALA A 34 -12.91 27.47 17.82
N GLU A 35 -11.83 27.37 18.61
CA GLU A 35 -10.47 27.80 18.22
C GLU A 35 -9.39 26.69 18.26
N GLU A 36 -9.71 25.45 18.65
CA GLU A 36 -8.76 24.31 18.64
C GLU A 36 -8.70 23.51 17.32
N LEU A 37 -9.27 24.02 16.23
CA LEU A 37 -9.35 23.31 14.94
C LEU A 37 -8.33 23.73 13.87
N CYS A 38 -7.36 24.61 14.17
CA CYS A 38 -6.43 25.09 13.13
C CYS A 38 -5.06 25.56 13.64
N THR A 39 -4.15 24.64 13.97
CA THR A 39 -2.71 24.93 14.20
C THR A 39 -1.79 23.78 13.75
N TRP A 40 -1.72 23.51 12.44
CA TRP A 40 -0.58 22.81 11.85
C TRP A 40 0.63 23.75 11.76
N THR A 41 1.28 24.02 12.90
CA THR A 41 2.50 24.83 12.96
C THR A 41 3.71 24.04 12.49
N TRP A 42 4.13 24.32 11.24
CA TRP A 42 5.29 23.72 10.60
C TRP A 42 6.60 24.12 11.30
N CYS A 43 7.31 23.13 11.88
CA CYS A 43 8.65 23.31 12.44
C CYS A 43 9.60 22.19 11.97
N ASN A 44 10.64 22.61 11.22
CA ASN A 44 11.80 21.84 10.71
C ASN A 44 11.53 20.79 9.58
N PRO A 45 12.24 20.83 8.42
CA PRO A 45 11.59 20.45 7.15
C PRO A 45 12.17 19.23 6.39
N GLU A 46 13.23 18.58 6.87
CA GLU A 46 14.02 17.65 6.03
C GLU A 46 13.60 16.16 6.14
N GLU A 47 13.24 15.65 7.33
CA GLU A 47 12.89 14.23 7.54
C GLU A 47 11.37 13.98 7.63
N HIS A 48 10.58 14.96 8.10
CA HIS A 48 9.15 14.75 8.35
C HIS A 48 8.26 14.75 7.10
N LEU A 49 8.71 15.30 5.96
CA LEU A 49 7.94 15.31 4.71
C LEU A 49 7.62 13.88 4.19
N PHE A 50 8.43 12.90 4.58
CA PHE A 50 8.25 11.49 4.22
C PHE A 50 7.26 10.75 5.13
N SER A 51 7.16 11.19 6.39
CA SER A 51 6.19 10.66 7.36
C SER A 51 4.76 11.13 7.08
N SER A 52 4.58 12.28 6.44
CA SER A 52 3.26 12.92 6.23
C SER A 52 2.53 12.51 4.95
N ILE A 53 3.18 11.86 3.98
CA ILE A 53 2.59 11.44 2.68
C ILE A 53 2.46 9.89 2.62
N GLY A 54 2.77 9.19 3.72
CA GLY A 54 2.78 7.73 3.78
C GLY A 54 3.85 7.05 2.90
N LEU A 55 4.79 7.81 2.32
CA LEU A 55 5.79 7.28 1.38
C LEU A 55 6.78 6.31 2.04
N ASN A 56 7.08 6.54 3.33
CA ASN A 56 7.89 5.63 4.13
C ASN A 56 7.28 4.22 4.27
N TYR A 57 5.97 4.02 4.06
CA TYR A 57 5.38 2.67 4.10
C TYR A 57 5.69 1.83 2.85
N LEU A 58 6.05 2.47 1.73
CA LEU A 58 6.59 1.79 0.55
C LEU A 58 8.12 1.68 0.58
N PHE A 59 8.81 2.61 1.25
CA PHE A 59 10.26 2.62 1.45
C PHE A 59 10.59 2.80 2.93
N PHE A 60 10.63 1.68 3.65
CA PHE A 60 10.85 1.67 5.10
C PHE A 60 12.32 1.96 5.45
N GLU A 61 12.76 3.22 5.36
CA GLU A 61 13.99 3.67 6.03
C GLU A 61 13.71 3.76 7.54
N SER A 62 13.89 2.60 8.21
CA SER A 62 13.93 2.38 9.65
C SER A 62 12.89 3.12 10.50
N VAL A 63 11.67 2.57 10.61
CA VAL A 63 10.90 2.75 11.85
C VAL A 63 11.47 1.75 12.87
N GLY A 64 12.03 2.25 13.98
CA GLY A 64 12.44 1.41 15.10
C GLY A 64 11.26 0.67 15.73
N PRO A 65 11.49 -0.35 16.57
CA PRO A 65 10.41 -1.17 17.13
C PRO A 65 9.42 -0.31 17.94
N GLY A 66 8.26 -0.04 17.33
CA GLY A 66 7.15 0.63 17.98
C GLY A 66 6.67 -0.20 19.17
N SER A 67 6.67 0.38 20.37
CA SER A 67 6.36 -0.32 21.60
C SER A 67 4.86 -0.59 21.78
N SER A 68 4.25 -1.35 20.87
CA SER A 68 2.91 -1.91 21.05
C SER A 68 2.99 -3.22 21.83
N GLY A 69 3.24 -3.11 23.12
CA GLY A 69 3.20 -4.22 24.07
C GLY A 69 1.77 -4.75 24.26
N ARG A 70 1.27 -5.55 23.30
CA ARG A 70 0.10 -6.40 23.48
C ARG A 70 0.59 -7.83 23.73
N THR A 71 0.60 -8.23 25.00
CA THR A 71 0.76 -9.63 25.38
C THR A 71 -0.49 -10.41 24.97
N SER A 72 -0.49 -10.99 23.78
CA SER A 72 -1.45 -12.02 23.38
C SER A 72 -1.32 -13.23 24.32
N GLU A 73 -2.45 -13.81 24.72
CA GLU A 73 -2.45 -15.03 25.55
C GLU A 73 -1.66 -16.17 24.87
N PRO A 74 -0.96 -17.02 25.65
CA PRO A 74 -0.21 -18.13 25.09
C PRO A 74 -1.15 -19.15 24.46
N ILE A 75 -1.17 -19.18 23.12
CA ILE A 75 -1.93 -20.17 22.35
C ILE A 75 -1.44 -21.57 22.72
N HIS A 76 -2.32 -22.39 23.29
CA HIS A 76 -1.99 -23.77 23.66
C HIS A 76 -1.56 -24.57 22.41
N TYR A 77 -0.29 -24.96 22.41
CA TYR A 77 0.35 -25.52 21.23
C TYR A 77 0.14 -27.04 21.12
N THR A 78 -0.73 -27.48 20.20
CA THR A 78 -0.69 -28.87 19.72
C THR A 78 0.53 -29.04 18.82
N PRO A 79 1.44 -30.01 19.06
CA PRO A 79 2.63 -30.19 18.25
C PRO A 79 2.27 -30.48 16.79
N ASP A 80 2.55 -29.52 15.91
CA ASP A 80 2.31 -29.66 14.48
C ASP A 80 3.45 -30.45 13.84
N LEU A 81 3.23 -31.76 13.65
CA LEU A 81 4.25 -32.73 13.24
C LEU A 81 4.89 -32.39 11.88
N GLU A 82 4.14 -31.72 11.00
CA GLU A 82 4.58 -31.33 9.65
C GLU A 82 5.45 -30.06 9.64
N LEU A 83 5.54 -29.33 10.76
CA LEU A 83 6.26 -28.06 10.78
C LEU A 83 7.78 -28.24 10.81
N LYS A 84 8.31 -29.14 11.65
CA LYS A 84 9.77 -29.33 11.78
C LYS A 84 10.45 -29.75 10.46
N PRO A 85 9.88 -30.71 9.68
CA PRO A 85 10.42 -31.05 8.37
C PRO A 85 10.46 -29.83 7.42
N LYS A 86 9.42 -28.99 7.45
CA LYS A 86 9.28 -27.80 6.61
C LYS A 86 10.25 -26.68 6.97
N ILE A 87 10.51 -26.46 8.26
CA ILE A 87 11.52 -25.49 8.70
C ILE A 87 12.93 -25.96 8.32
N ARG A 88 13.21 -27.26 8.43
CA ARG A 88 14.45 -27.85 7.93
C ARG A 88 14.60 -27.69 6.41
N GLU A 89 13.55 -27.98 5.63
CA GLU A 89 13.50 -27.78 4.18
C GLU A 89 13.85 -26.33 3.79
N ILE A 90 13.26 -25.34 4.46
CA ILE A 90 13.57 -23.91 4.26
C ILE A 90 15.05 -23.62 4.59
N GLY A 91 15.55 -24.08 5.74
CA GLY A 91 16.93 -23.86 6.17
C GLY A 91 17.98 -24.54 5.27
N GLU A 92 17.65 -25.69 4.69
CA GLU A 92 18.48 -26.38 3.69
C GLU A 92 18.42 -25.67 2.33
N GLY A 93 17.23 -25.31 1.86
CA GLY A 93 17.01 -24.61 0.59
C GLY A 93 17.69 -23.23 0.52
N LEU A 94 17.70 -22.49 1.63
CA LEU A 94 18.42 -21.22 1.74
C LEU A 94 19.95 -21.42 1.83
N ARG A 95 20.43 -22.36 2.65
CA ARG A 95 21.88 -22.62 2.78
C ARG A 95 22.50 -23.14 1.47
N ALA A 96 21.73 -23.85 0.65
CA ALA A 96 22.17 -24.29 -0.67
C ALA A 96 22.50 -23.15 -1.65
N ARG A 97 22.09 -21.90 -1.35
CA ARG A 97 22.33 -20.70 -2.20
C ARG A 97 23.45 -19.80 -1.70
N LEU A 98 24.24 -20.24 -0.73
CA LEU A 98 25.34 -19.47 -0.18
C LEU A 98 26.62 -19.67 -1.00
N SER A 99 27.25 -18.56 -1.41
CA SER A 99 28.53 -18.55 -2.14
C SER A 99 29.73 -18.43 -1.19
N THR A 100 30.79 -19.22 -1.42
CA THR A 100 31.87 -19.51 -0.44
C THR A 100 32.59 -18.28 0.14
N GLY A 101 32.69 -18.20 1.47
CA GLY A 101 33.51 -17.21 2.20
C GLY A 101 33.05 -17.00 3.66
N THR A 102 33.74 -16.14 4.41
CA THR A 102 33.38 -15.81 5.82
C THR A 102 31.95 -15.29 5.99
N SER A 103 31.38 -14.65 4.97
CA SER A 103 29.97 -14.22 4.97
C SER A 103 28.99 -15.40 5.05
N ILE A 104 29.37 -16.62 4.63
CA ILE A 104 28.51 -17.82 4.75
C ILE A 104 28.21 -18.09 6.21
N GLU A 105 29.19 -18.03 7.10
CA GLU A 105 29.00 -18.39 8.52
C GLU A 105 27.98 -17.45 9.17
N THR A 106 28.13 -16.14 8.94
CA THR A 106 27.18 -15.12 9.42
C THR A 106 25.78 -15.31 8.84
N ILE A 107 25.64 -15.62 7.55
CA ILE A 107 24.33 -15.86 6.92
C ILE A 107 23.74 -17.19 7.41
N SER A 108 24.56 -18.23 7.62
CA SER A 108 24.11 -19.54 8.11
C SER A 108 23.56 -19.44 9.54
N SER A 109 24.27 -18.74 10.44
CA SER A 109 23.75 -18.44 11.78
C SER A 109 22.49 -17.57 11.73
N SER A 110 22.37 -16.67 10.75
CA SER A 110 21.16 -15.86 10.54
C SER A 110 19.98 -16.71 10.07
N ILE A 111 20.21 -17.69 9.18
CA ILE A 111 19.22 -18.67 8.75
C ILE A 111 18.78 -19.53 9.93
N GLU A 112 19.73 -20.05 10.72
CA GLU A 112 19.44 -20.90 11.89
C GLU A 112 18.68 -20.15 13.00
N LEU A 113 18.94 -18.85 13.17
CA LEU A 113 18.20 -17.99 14.11
C LEU A 113 16.76 -17.72 13.64
N ILE A 114 16.55 -17.37 12.36
CA ILE A 114 15.20 -17.04 11.86
C ILE A 114 14.36 -18.31 11.67
N PHE A 115 14.92 -19.34 11.04
CA PHE A 115 14.23 -20.56 10.67
C PHE A 115 14.44 -21.66 11.71
N ALA A 116 14.03 -21.36 12.94
CA ALA A 116 13.94 -22.30 14.05
C ALA A 116 12.46 -22.60 14.37
N ASP A 117 12.16 -23.86 14.72
CA ASP A 117 10.79 -24.32 15.08
C ASP A 117 10.13 -23.42 16.14
N SER A 118 10.91 -22.96 17.13
CA SER A 118 10.47 -22.09 18.22
C SER A 118 9.98 -20.73 17.75
N ASN A 119 10.52 -20.24 16.63
CA ASN A 119 10.35 -18.84 16.21
C ASN A 119 9.19 -18.69 15.22
N VAL A 120 8.75 -19.78 14.57
CA VAL A 120 7.71 -19.77 13.51
C VAL A 120 6.47 -18.96 13.91
N TYR A 121 5.84 -19.29 15.04
CA TYR A 121 4.57 -18.64 15.42
C TYR A 121 4.77 -17.20 15.88
N GLN A 122 5.88 -16.90 16.55
CA GLN A 122 6.22 -15.52 16.92
C GLN A 122 6.40 -14.65 15.66
N LEU A 123 7.17 -15.13 14.68
CA LEU A 123 7.45 -14.38 13.46
C LEU A 123 6.22 -14.29 12.54
N VAL A 124 5.46 -15.38 12.36
CA VAL A 124 4.19 -15.36 11.62
C VAL A 124 3.16 -14.44 12.29
N THR A 125 3.09 -14.42 13.62
CA THR A 125 2.22 -13.46 14.35
C THR A 125 2.69 -12.03 14.14
N ALA A 126 4.00 -11.76 14.24
CA ALA A 126 4.57 -10.44 13.98
C ALA A 126 4.30 -9.93 12.55
N TYR A 127 4.30 -10.81 11.53
CA TYR A 127 3.83 -10.47 10.18
C TYR A 127 2.37 -10.01 10.18
N PHE A 128 1.48 -10.79 10.81
CA PHE A 128 0.05 -10.54 10.78
C PHE A 128 -0.40 -9.35 11.64
N ASP A 129 0.35 -9.01 12.68
CA ASP A 129 0.04 -7.88 13.56
C ASP A 129 0.63 -6.54 13.08
N ASN A 130 1.78 -6.56 12.37
CA ASN A 130 2.50 -5.33 12.02
C ASN A 130 2.55 -5.01 10.52
N TRP A 131 2.51 -6.02 9.64
CA TRP A 131 2.60 -5.79 8.18
C TRP A 131 1.29 -6.08 7.43
N HIS A 132 0.51 -7.08 7.85
CA HIS A 132 -0.67 -7.51 7.11
C HIS A 132 -1.73 -6.40 6.93
N CYS A 133 -1.90 -5.48 7.87
CA CYS A 133 -2.78 -4.31 7.70
C CYS A 133 -2.34 -3.36 6.58
N HIS A 134 -1.07 -3.38 6.19
CA HIS A 134 -0.50 -2.63 5.06
C HIS A 134 -0.55 -3.40 3.75
N ASN A 135 -0.59 -4.73 3.79
CA ASN A 135 -0.71 -5.59 2.61
C ASN A 135 -1.52 -6.88 2.92
N PRO A 136 -2.86 -6.78 2.98
CA PRO A 136 -3.72 -7.90 3.38
C PRO A 136 -3.98 -8.87 2.22
N MET A 137 -2.93 -9.42 1.61
CA MET A 137 -3.01 -10.40 0.51
C MET A 137 -3.11 -11.87 0.94
N LEU A 138 -2.86 -12.16 2.23
CA LEU A 138 -2.94 -13.50 2.82
C LEU A 138 -4.15 -13.56 3.76
N HIS A 139 -4.90 -14.66 3.74
CA HIS A 139 -6.06 -14.81 4.60
C HIS A 139 -5.67 -15.30 6.00
N ARG A 140 -5.56 -14.36 6.97
CA ARG A 140 -5.09 -14.64 8.34
C ARG A 140 -5.87 -15.79 9.03
N PRO A 141 -7.21 -15.88 9.00
CA PRO A 141 -7.95 -16.98 9.62
C PRO A 141 -7.65 -18.39 9.06
N SER A 142 -7.26 -18.53 7.78
CA SER A 142 -6.91 -19.85 7.21
C SER A 142 -5.41 -20.11 7.07
N PHE A 143 -4.55 -19.14 7.37
CA PHE A 143 -3.10 -19.32 7.26
C PHE A 143 -2.58 -20.27 8.34
N LYS A 144 -2.00 -21.40 7.93
CA LYS A 144 -1.43 -22.42 8.82
C LYS A 144 0.00 -22.78 8.37
N PRO A 145 1.04 -22.43 9.15
CA PRO A 145 2.45 -22.60 8.75
C PRO A 145 2.80 -23.99 8.21
N SER A 146 2.28 -25.06 8.83
CA SER A 146 2.46 -26.45 8.40
C SER A 146 1.93 -26.76 6.99
N SER A 147 0.83 -26.11 6.58
CA SER A 147 0.24 -26.30 5.23
C SER A 147 0.70 -25.27 4.20
N THR A 148 1.31 -24.16 4.63
CA THR A 148 1.83 -23.11 3.73
C THR A 148 3.01 -23.64 2.90
N PHE A 149 3.10 -23.25 1.62
CA PHE A 149 4.24 -23.50 0.75
C PHE A 149 5.55 -22.98 1.38
N ALA A 150 6.60 -23.80 1.41
CA ALA A 150 7.81 -23.51 2.19
C ALA A 150 8.49 -22.16 1.82
N PRO A 151 8.68 -21.80 0.53
CA PRO A 151 9.16 -20.46 0.16
C PRO A 151 8.24 -19.31 0.61
N LEU A 152 6.91 -19.48 0.59
CA LEU A 152 5.97 -18.47 1.11
C LEU A 152 6.09 -18.32 2.63
N LEU A 153 6.17 -19.43 3.37
CA LEU A 153 6.40 -19.40 4.81
C LEU A 153 7.73 -18.69 5.13
N SER A 154 8.79 -18.95 4.36
CA SER A 154 10.08 -18.26 4.57
C SER A 154 9.97 -16.74 4.39
N ALA A 155 9.24 -16.28 3.37
CA ALA A 155 9.05 -14.86 3.09
C ALA A 155 8.21 -14.17 4.18
N VAL A 156 7.15 -14.84 4.67
CA VAL A 156 6.34 -14.38 5.80
C VAL A 156 7.17 -14.28 7.09
N MET A 157 8.00 -15.28 7.39
CA MET A 157 8.88 -15.27 8.56
C MET A 157 9.95 -14.17 8.47
N LEU A 158 10.51 -13.88 7.29
CA LEU A 158 11.47 -12.79 7.09
C LEU A 158 10.87 -11.41 7.35
N VAL A 159 9.66 -11.14 6.83
CA VAL A 159 8.93 -9.91 7.17
C VAL A 159 8.61 -9.86 8.67
N GLY A 160 8.13 -10.97 9.25
CA GLY A 160 7.87 -11.06 10.68
C GLY A 160 9.10 -10.77 11.55
N ALA A 161 10.28 -11.20 11.11
CA ALA A 161 11.56 -10.94 11.77
C ALA A 161 11.95 -9.46 11.77
N ILE A 162 11.64 -8.71 10.70
CA ILE A 162 11.83 -7.25 10.65
C ILE A 162 11.04 -6.54 11.77
N TYR A 163 9.85 -7.04 12.12
CA TYR A 163 8.98 -6.48 13.15
C TYR A 163 9.10 -7.16 14.53
N SER A 164 10.08 -8.06 14.74
CA SER A 164 10.19 -8.86 15.96
C SER A 164 11.19 -8.29 16.98
N THR A 165 12.48 -8.25 16.63
CA THR A 165 13.56 -7.70 17.46
C THR A 165 14.64 -7.13 16.54
N ASP A 166 15.49 -6.22 17.03
CA ASP A 166 16.59 -5.70 16.20
C ASP A 166 17.57 -6.80 15.75
N GLU A 167 17.69 -7.88 16.52
CA GLU A 167 18.50 -9.04 16.17
C GLU A 167 17.86 -9.85 15.05
N HIS A 168 16.57 -10.19 15.16
CA HIS A 168 15.81 -10.82 14.10
C HIS A 168 15.79 -9.95 12.83
N ALA A 169 15.67 -8.64 12.95
CA ALA A 169 15.68 -7.73 11.81
C ALA A 169 17.05 -7.68 11.10
N ARG A 170 18.16 -7.74 11.85
CA ARG A 170 19.51 -7.87 11.27
C ARG A 170 19.71 -9.23 10.59
N ALA A 171 19.33 -10.33 11.26
CA ALA A 171 19.45 -11.67 10.70
C ALA A 171 18.59 -11.85 9.43
N ALA A 172 17.36 -11.33 9.41
CA ALA A 172 16.49 -11.36 8.23
C ALA A 172 17.14 -10.65 7.03
N ARG A 173 17.73 -9.46 7.23
CA ARG A 173 18.45 -8.73 6.16
C ARG A 173 19.63 -9.54 5.60
N ASN A 174 20.39 -10.24 6.45
CA ASN A 174 21.47 -11.13 5.99
C ASN A 174 20.97 -12.27 5.09
N CYS A 175 19.72 -12.71 5.27
CA CYS A 175 19.11 -13.80 4.50
C CYS A 175 18.50 -13.36 3.15
N PHE A 176 18.44 -12.06 2.84
CA PHE A 176 17.68 -11.55 1.68
C PHE A 176 18.17 -12.07 0.33
N ASP A 177 19.50 -12.14 0.09
CA ASP A 177 20.06 -12.65 -1.16
C ASP A 177 19.73 -14.15 -1.36
N ALA A 178 19.91 -14.94 -0.30
CA ALA A 178 19.61 -16.38 -0.31
C ALA A 178 18.10 -16.65 -0.49
N ALA A 179 17.25 -15.84 0.12
CA ALA A 179 15.79 -15.94 -0.01
C ALA A 179 15.30 -15.53 -1.41
N GLU A 180 15.91 -14.52 -2.03
CA GLU A 180 15.68 -14.16 -3.42
C GLU A 180 16.01 -15.32 -4.36
N GLU A 181 17.20 -15.91 -4.24
CA GLU A 181 17.56 -17.04 -5.11
C GLU A 181 16.70 -18.29 -4.84
N TYR A 182 16.45 -18.62 -3.57
CA TYR A 182 15.61 -19.74 -3.16
C TYR A 182 14.20 -19.65 -3.76
N VAL A 183 13.55 -18.48 -3.70
CA VAL A 183 12.20 -18.28 -4.23
C VAL A 183 12.19 -18.23 -5.75
N PHE A 184 13.02 -17.40 -6.38
CA PHE A 184 12.93 -17.15 -7.83
C PHE A 184 13.45 -18.31 -8.69
N THR A 185 14.25 -19.22 -8.14
CA THR A 185 14.72 -20.42 -8.86
C THR A 185 13.94 -21.68 -8.51
N HIS A 186 12.97 -21.61 -7.58
CA HIS A 186 12.10 -22.73 -7.22
C HIS A 186 11.28 -23.21 -8.43
N GLU A 187 11.10 -24.53 -8.57
CA GLU A 187 10.37 -25.12 -9.71
C GLU A 187 8.94 -24.55 -9.81
N SER A 188 8.20 -24.51 -8.71
CA SER A 188 6.84 -23.96 -8.65
C SER A 188 6.73 -22.46 -8.99
N PHE A 189 7.83 -21.68 -8.97
CA PHE A 189 7.82 -20.31 -9.50
C PHE A 189 7.99 -20.30 -11.03
N ARG A 190 8.78 -21.25 -11.57
CA ARG A 190 8.97 -21.44 -13.02
C ARG A 190 7.72 -22.02 -13.69
N GLU A 191 6.95 -22.83 -12.99
CA GLU A 191 5.68 -23.38 -13.46
C GLU A 191 4.58 -22.31 -13.63
N LEU A 192 4.70 -21.14 -12.97
CA LEU A 192 3.75 -20.03 -13.14
C LEU A 192 3.69 -19.48 -14.57
N TYR A 193 4.73 -19.72 -15.38
CA TYR A 193 4.78 -19.28 -16.78
C TYR A 193 4.03 -20.22 -17.72
N ASP A 194 3.69 -21.44 -17.29
CA ASP A 194 2.82 -22.36 -18.03
C ASP A 194 1.38 -22.26 -17.50
N PRO A 195 0.41 -21.78 -18.30
CA PRO A 195 -1.00 -21.73 -17.90
C PRO A 195 -1.63 -23.10 -17.56
N HIS A 196 -0.99 -24.21 -17.94
CA HIS A 196 -1.51 -25.58 -17.76
C HIS A 196 -0.93 -26.32 -16.54
N SER A 197 0.08 -25.75 -15.87
CA SER A 197 0.73 -26.36 -14.70
C SER A 197 -0.22 -26.60 -13.52
N GLY A 198 -1.30 -25.82 -13.44
CA GLY A 198 -2.21 -25.82 -12.30
C GLY A 198 -1.59 -25.23 -11.02
N SER A 199 -0.43 -24.56 -11.12
CA SER A 199 0.29 -24.02 -9.97
C SER A 199 -0.57 -23.07 -9.13
N GLY A 200 -0.47 -23.20 -7.82
CA GLY A 200 -1.12 -22.29 -6.87
C GLY A 200 -0.53 -20.88 -6.93
N VAL A 201 -1.19 -19.93 -6.24
CA VAL A 201 -0.75 -18.53 -6.17
C VAL A 201 0.45 -18.32 -5.21
N GLN A 202 0.71 -19.28 -4.32
CA GLN A 202 1.69 -19.14 -3.24
C GLN A 202 3.15 -18.89 -3.69
N PRO A 203 3.66 -19.46 -4.80
CA PRO A 203 4.97 -19.10 -5.33
C PRO A 203 5.04 -17.63 -5.80
N LEU A 204 3.95 -17.08 -6.32
CA LEU A 204 3.88 -15.66 -6.70
C LEU A 204 3.78 -14.75 -5.47
N GLN A 205 3.01 -15.14 -4.44
CA GLN A 205 2.96 -14.43 -3.15
C GLN A 205 4.35 -14.39 -2.50
N ALA A 206 5.09 -15.50 -2.50
CA ALA A 206 6.46 -15.56 -1.99
C ALA A 206 7.38 -14.59 -2.75
N ALA A 207 7.39 -14.67 -4.08
CA ALA A 207 8.24 -13.84 -4.93
C ALA A 207 7.90 -12.34 -4.83
N TYR A 208 6.62 -12.01 -4.67
CA TYR A 208 6.16 -10.65 -4.37
C TYR A 208 6.66 -10.15 -3.02
N ILE A 209 6.52 -10.92 -1.93
CA ILE A 209 7.02 -10.54 -0.60
C ILE A 209 8.54 -10.32 -0.62
N ILE A 210 9.30 -11.18 -1.31
CA ILE A 210 10.74 -10.95 -1.45
C ILE A 210 11.03 -9.65 -2.22
N CYS A 211 10.32 -9.35 -3.32
CA CYS A 211 10.47 -8.06 -4.01
C CYS A 211 10.26 -6.86 -3.07
N ILE A 212 9.27 -6.94 -2.16
CA ILE A 212 9.04 -5.89 -1.14
C ILE A 212 10.22 -5.78 -0.16
N LEU A 213 10.68 -6.89 0.43
CA LEU A 213 11.84 -6.90 1.33
C LEU A 213 13.10 -6.32 0.67
N ARG A 214 13.32 -6.67 -0.60
CA ARG A 214 14.46 -6.20 -1.42
C ARG A 214 14.34 -4.75 -1.85
N GLN A 215 13.12 -4.21 -1.88
CA GLN A 215 12.85 -2.79 -2.11
C GLN A 215 13.09 -1.92 -0.88
N TRP A 216 12.83 -2.46 0.32
CA TRP A 216 13.16 -1.82 1.60
C TRP A 216 14.67 -1.84 1.91
N ASP A 217 15.44 -2.65 1.20
CA ASP A 217 16.89 -2.63 1.31
C ASP A 217 17.46 -1.26 0.89
N SER A 218 18.41 -0.74 1.66
CA SER A 218 19.03 0.56 1.42
C SER A 218 19.97 0.55 0.21
N HIS A 219 20.39 -0.65 -0.23
CA HIS A 219 21.25 -0.84 -1.39
C HIS A 219 20.54 -0.49 -2.71
N ARG A 220 20.99 0.60 -3.35
CA ARG A 220 20.51 1.02 -4.69
C ARG A 220 20.55 -0.10 -5.73
N GLY A 221 21.57 -0.97 -5.68
CA GLY A 221 21.69 -2.13 -6.57
C GLY A 221 20.58 -3.17 -6.39
N SER A 222 20.14 -3.43 -5.15
CA SER A 222 18.98 -4.29 -4.87
C SER A 222 17.72 -3.71 -5.51
N ARG A 223 17.42 -2.44 -5.24
CA ARG A 223 16.24 -1.75 -5.79
C ARG A 223 16.24 -1.71 -7.32
N ARG A 224 17.39 -1.48 -7.95
CA ARG A 224 17.57 -1.60 -9.41
C ARG A 224 17.25 -3.00 -9.92
N ARG A 225 17.78 -4.03 -9.27
CA ARG A 225 17.57 -5.45 -9.61
C ARG A 225 16.12 -5.86 -9.46
N VAL A 226 15.43 -5.42 -8.40
CA VAL A 226 13.98 -5.58 -8.25
C VAL A 226 13.27 -5.02 -9.48
N ARG A 227 13.42 -3.72 -9.79
CA ARG A 227 12.72 -3.08 -10.91
C ARG A 227 13.03 -3.70 -12.27
N LEU A 228 14.30 -3.98 -12.56
CA LEU A 228 14.75 -4.36 -13.91
C LEU A 228 14.77 -5.87 -14.19
N GLN A 229 14.86 -6.73 -13.18
CA GLN A 229 15.04 -8.19 -13.36
C GLN A 229 13.91 -9.01 -12.70
N LEU A 230 13.61 -8.74 -11.43
CA LEU A 230 12.65 -9.56 -10.67
C LEU A 230 11.20 -9.16 -10.97
N TYR A 231 10.90 -7.87 -10.98
CA TYR A 231 9.54 -7.37 -11.12
C TYR A 231 8.87 -7.65 -12.48
N PRO A 232 9.58 -7.62 -13.64
CA PRO A 232 9.03 -8.12 -14.91
C PRO A 232 8.57 -9.57 -14.83
N SER A 233 9.30 -10.40 -14.08
CA SER A 233 9.00 -11.82 -13.85
C SER A 233 7.70 -11.99 -13.03
N ILE A 234 7.50 -11.18 -11.98
CA ILE A 234 6.24 -11.10 -11.19
C ILE A 234 5.05 -10.75 -12.10
N VAL A 235 5.17 -9.68 -12.90
CA VAL A 235 4.08 -9.23 -13.79
C VAL A 235 3.76 -10.28 -14.86
N SER A 236 4.77 -10.94 -15.42
CA SER A 236 4.58 -12.02 -16.39
C SER A 236 3.87 -13.23 -15.77
N ALA A 237 4.28 -13.66 -14.58
CA ALA A 237 3.61 -14.76 -13.86
C ALA A 237 2.15 -14.41 -13.49
N ALA A 238 1.89 -13.18 -13.03
CA ALA A 238 0.53 -12.70 -12.73
C ALA A 238 -0.39 -12.72 -13.97
N ARG A 239 0.15 -12.35 -15.14
CA ARG A 239 -0.57 -12.44 -16.43
C ARG A 239 -0.82 -13.89 -16.86
N SER A 240 0.16 -14.79 -16.71
CA SER A 240 0.03 -16.21 -17.03
C SER A 240 -1.02 -16.91 -16.16
N LEU A 241 -1.09 -16.57 -14.87
CA LEU A 241 -2.16 -16.98 -13.95
C LEU A 241 -3.52 -16.30 -14.21
N GLY A 242 -3.60 -15.37 -15.18
CA GLY A 242 -4.82 -14.66 -15.55
C GLY A 242 -5.34 -13.66 -14.51
N LEU A 243 -4.50 -13.23 -13.57
CA LEU A 243 -4.92 -12.45 -12.40
C LEU A 243 -5.50 -11.07 -12.75
N THR A 244 -5.00 -10.42 -13.82
CA THR A 244 -5.42 -9.09 -14.28
C THR A 244 -6.91 -9.00 -14.64
N LYS A 245 -7.53 -10.14 -14.97
CA LYS A 245 -8.94 -10.30 -15.35
C LYS A 245 -9.74 -11.20 -14.38
N LEU A 246 -9.15 -11.59 -13.25
CA LEU A 246 -9.76 -12.54 -12.32
C LEU A 246 -11.00 -11.94 -11.64
N ARG A 247 -12.05 -12.75 -11.51
CA ARG A 247 -13.31 -12.36 -10.88
C ARG A 247 -13.79 -13.48 -9.97
N HIS A 248 -14.51 -13.12 -8.92
CA HIS A 248 -15.32 -14.08 -8.17
C HIS A 248 -16.35 -14.73 -9.08
N MET A 249 -16.59 -16.02 -8.87
CA MET A 249 -17.72 -16.69 -9.48
C MET A 249 -19.02 -16.01 -9.06
N ALA A 250 -19.97 -15.90 -9.99
CA ALA A 250 -21.28 -15.31 -9.71
C ALA A 250 -22.02 -16.17 -8.67
N SER A 251 -22.01 -15.73 -7.41
CA SER A 251 -22.74 -16.41 -6.35
C SER A 251 -24.23 -16.43 -6.69
N LYS A 252 -24.81 -17.65 -6.74
CA LYS A 252 -26.25 -17.80 -6.78
C LYS A 252 -26.77 -17.34 -5.43
N LYS A 253 -27.54 -16.24 -5.40
CA LYS A 253 -28.23 -15.81 -4.18
C LYS A 253 -29.03 -16.99 -3.62
N SER A 254 -28.70 -17.34 -2.38
CA SER A 254 -29.11 -18.55 -1.68
C SER A 254 -29.46 -18.12 -0.26
N ASP A 255 -30.61 -18.57 0.24
CA ASP A 255 -31.05 -18.34 1.62
C ASP A 255 -30.28 -19.22 2.63
N HIS A 256 -29.34 -20.03 2.14
CA HIS A 256 -28.46 -20.87 2.95
C HIS A 256 -27.02 -20.40 2.82
N ALA A 257 -26.27 -20.53 3.93
CA ALA A 257 -24.83 -20.34 3.95
C ALA A 257 -24.14 -21.22 2.90
N PRO A 258 -23.08 -20.74 2.24
CA PRO A 258 -22.35 -21.51 1.24
C PRO A 258 -21.65 -22.72 1.88
N SER A 259 -21.20 -23.68 1.08
CA SER A 259 -20.43 -24.80 1.62
C SER A 259 -19.04 -24.36 2.10
N TYR A 260 -18.39 -25.22 2.89
CA TYR A 260 -17.02 -24.99 3.33
C TYR A 260 -16.01 -24.89 2.17
N ASP A 261 -16.27 -25.60 1.07
CA ASP A 261 -15.42 -25.55 -0.12
C ASP A 261 -15.71 -24.32 -1.00
N ASP A 262 -16.97 -23.86 -1.07
CA ASP A 262 -17.32 -22.57 -1.70
C ASP A 262 -16.64 -21.40 -0.99
N TRP A 263 -16.68 -21.36 0.35
CA TRP A 263 -15.99 -20.34 1.15
C TRP A 263 -14.47 -20.39 0.94
N LYS A 264 -13.86 -21.59 0.94
CA LYS A 264 -12.44 -21.75 0.62
C LYS A 264 -12.09 -21.25 -0.79
N GLU A 265 -12.93 -21.51 -1.79
CA GLU A 265 -12.65 -21.09 -3.16
C GLU A 265 -12.83 -19.59 -3.34
N PHE A 266 -13.80 -18.98 -2.64
CA PHE A 266 -13.89 -17.53 -2.48
C PHE A 266 -12.59 -16.96 -1.88
N ILE A 267 -12.12 -17.48 -0.74
CA ILE A 267 -10.88 -17.02 -0.09
C ILE A 267 -9.66 -17.14 -1.02
N LYS A 268 -9.45 -18.28 -1.69
CA LYS A 268 -8.36 -18.45 -2.65
C LYS A 268 -8.45 -17.48 -3.84
N THR A 269 -9.67 -17.14 -4.26
CA THR A 269 -9.91 -16.17 -5.34
C THR A 269 -9.64 -14.74 -4.87
N GLU A 270 -10.01 -14.43 -3.63
CA GLU A 270 -9.79 -13.12 -3.01
C GLU A 270 -8.30 -12.86 -2.71
N GLU A 271 -7.54 -13.87 -2.23
CA GLU A 271 -6.08 -13.79 -2.09
C GLU A 271 -5.38 -13.46 -3.43
N LYS A 272 -5.86 -14.05 -4.53
CA LYS A 272 -5.37 -13.78 -5.90
C LYS A 272 -5.74 -12.38 -6.38
N ILE A 273 -6.98 -11.92 -6.15
CA ILE A 273 -7.44 -10.57 -6.48
C ILE A 273 -6.61 -9.52 -5.72
N ARG A 274 -6.45 -9.70 -4.41
CA ARG A 274 -5.65 -8.83 -3.54
C ARG A 274 -4.19 -8.80 -3.95
N LEU A 275 -3.57 -9.95 -4.25
CA LEU A 275 -2.20 -9.98 -4.78
C LEU A 275 -2.08 -9.17 -6.08
N MET A 276 -3.03 -9.29 -7.02
CA MET A 276 -3.00 -8.51 -8.26
C MET A 276 -3.16 -7.00 -8.02
N ALA A 277 -4.02 -6.60 -7.08
CA ALA A 277 -4.15 -5.21 -6.66
C ALA A 277 -2.81 -4.68 -6.10
N TRP A 278 -2.12 -5.46 -5.28
CA TRP A 278 -0.81 -5.09 -4.72
C TRP A 278 0.32 -5.06 -5.76
N ILE A 279 0.32 -5.98 -6.73
CA ILE A 279 1.23 -5.93 -7.90
C ILE A 279 0.96 -4.66 -8.73
N PHE A 280 -0.30 -4.25 -8.92
CA PHE A 280 -0.61 -3.00 -9.62
C PHE A 280 -0.12 -1.74 -8.88
N LEU A 281 -0.29 -1.70 -7.56
CA LEU A 281 0.19 -0.60 -6.71
C LEU A 281 1.72 -0.47 -6.75
N VAL A 282 2.46 -1.58 -6.72
CA VAL A 282 3.93 -1.59 -6.75
C VAL A 282 4.49 -1.29 -8.15
N ASP A 283 3.83 -1.72 -9.23
CA ASP A 283 4.22 -1.29 -10.59
C ASP A 283 4.05 0.23 -10.76
N THR A 284 2.96 0.78 -10.22
CA THR A 284 2.72 2.23 -10.20
C THR A 284 3.71 2.96 -9.30
N SER A 285 4.07 2.40 -8.13
CA SER A 285 5.07 3.01 -7.26
C SER A 285 6.44 3.09 -7.94
N HIS A 286 6.83 2.09 -8.73
CA HIS A 286 8.04 2.18 -9.55
C HIS A 286 8.02 3.36 -10.53
N ALA A 287 6.87 3.65 -11.15
CA ALA A 287 6.71 4.83 -11.98
C ALA A 287 6.80 6.13 -11.17
N ILE A 288 6.11 6.23 -10.03
CA ILE A 288 6.13 7.42 -9.17
C ILE A 288 7.56 7.71 -8.68
N PHE A 289 8.21 6.75 -8.02
CA PHE A 289 9.43 7.00 -7.24
C PHE A 289 10.73 6.90 -8.04
N TYR A 290 10.71 6.22 -9.19
CA TYR A 290 11.90 5.96 -9.99
C TYR A 290 11.76 6.35 -11.45
N GLY A 291 10.59 6.85 -11.89
CA GLY A 291 10.32 7.10 -13.30
C GLY A 291 10.25 5.83 -14.16
N THR A 292 10.40 4.64 -13.58
CA THR A 292 10.32 3.37 -14.31
C THR A 292 9.00 3.27 -15.08
N PRO A 293 8.99 3.08 -16.42
CA PRO A 293 7.75 2.93 -17.16
C PRO A 293 6.86 1.80 -16.59
N PRO A 294 5.55 2.04 -16.39
CA PRO A 294 4.61 1.01 -15.95
C PRO A 294 4.66 -0.23 -16.86
N ARG A 295 4.73 -1.43 -16.28
CA ARG A 295 4.66 -2.72 -16.99
C ARG A 295 3.23 -3.17 -17.19
N LEU A 296 2.33 -2.76 -16.31
CA LEU A 296 0.88 -2.95 -16.40
C LEU A 296 0.22 -1.75 -17.07
N THR A 297 -0.98 -1.97 -17.62
CA THR A 297 -1.84 -0.94 -18.20
C THR A 297 -3.16 -0.88 -17.43
N VAL A 298 -3.68 0.32 -17.17
CA VAL A 298 -5.02 0.49 -16.56
C VAL A 298 -6.09 -0.27 -17.36
N SER A 299 -5.93 -0.38 -18.68
CA SER A 299 -6.82 -1.12 -19.57
C SER A 299 -6.83 -2.63 -19.36
N GLU A 300 -5.78 -3.25 -18.83
CA GLU A 300 -5.78 -4.70 -18.57
C GLU A 300 -6.33 -5.08 -17.19
N MET A 301 -6.37 -4.13 -16.25
CA MET A 301 -6.89 -4.28 -14.88
C MET A 301 -8.42 -4.37 -14.86
N THR A 302 -8.91 -5.48 -15.42
CA THR A 302 -10.32 -5.78 -15.71
C THR A 302 -10.93 -6.82 -14.76
N GLY A 303 -10.15 -7.32 -13.79
CA GLY A 303 -10.62 -8.16 -12.69
C GLY A 303 -11.42 -7.39 -11.65
N CYS A 304 -11.94 -8.10 -10.66
CA CYS A 304 -12.62 -7.48 -9.52
C CYS A 304 -11.68 -6.58 -8.70
N LEU A 305 -12.25 -5.58 -8.03
CA LEU A 305 -11.60 -4.94 -6.88
C LEU A 305 -11.59 -5.91 -5.69
N PRO A 306 -10.65 -5.75 -4.72
CA PRO A 306 -10.70 -6.46 -3.45
C PRO A 306 -12.06 -6.29 -2.75
N CYS A 307 -12.53 -7.33 -2.06
CA CYS A 307 -13.70 -7.22 -1.21
C CYS A 307 -13.38 -6.44 0.08
N ASP A 308 -14.40 -6.11 0.88
CA ASP A 308 -14.20 -5.51 2.20
C ASP A 308 -13.33 -6.40 3.12
N ASP A 309 -12.48 -5.78 3.94
CA ASP A 309 -11.55 -6.50 4.82
C ASP A 309 -12.26 -7.35 5.88
N GLN A 310 -13.44 -6.97 6.36
CA GLN A 310 -14.22 -7.80 7.29
C GLN A 310 -14.71 -9.07 6.59
N LEU A 311 -15.24 -8.93 5.37
CA LEU A 311 -15.69 -10.07 4.56
C LEU A 311 -14.53 -11.01 4.19
N PHE A 312 -13.36 -10.44 3.88
CA PHE A 312 -12.16 -11.25 3.65
C PHE A 312 -11.75 -12.00 4.91
N MET A 313 -11.81 -11.37 6.08
CA MET A 313 -11.41 -11.94 7.38
C MET A 313 -12.45 -12.88 8.02
N ALA A 314 -13.48 -13.31 7.28
CA ALA A 314 -14.50 -14.22 7.78
C ALA A 314 -13.92 -15.59 8.17
N HIS A 315 -14.22 -16.08 9.38
CA HIS A 315 -13.63 -17.30 9.94
C HIS A 315 -14.21 -18.62 9.39
N GLY A 316 -15.25 -18.56 8.55
CA GLY A 316 -15.93 -19.72 7.98
C GLY A 316 -17.18 -19.34 7.20
N PRO A 317 -17.93 -20.32 6.66
CA PRO A 317 -19.03 -20.06 5.73
C PRO A 317 -20.22 -19.30 6.35
N GLU A 318 -20.51 -19.51 7.63
CA GLU A 318 -21.57 -18.81 8.36
C GLU A 318 -21.24 -17.31 8.50
N SER A 319 -20.08 -17.00 9.10
CA SER A 319 -19.56 -15.62 9.22
C SER A 319 -19.44 -14.94 7.85
N PHE A 320 -19.03 -15.66 6.82
CA PHE A 320 -18.98 -15.14 5.46
C PHE A 320 -20.37 -14.87 4.88
N HIS A 321 -21.35 -15.75 5.12
CA HIS A 321 -22.74 -15.54 4.72
C HIS A 321 -23.29 -14.27 5.37
N ASP A 322 -23.22 -14.17 6.70
CA ASP A 322 -23.73 -13.02 7.46
C ASP A 322 -23.13 -11.70 6.94
N LEU A 323 -21.80 -11.63 6.84
CA LEU A 323 -21.10 -10.45 6.31
C LEU A 323 -21.46 -10.17 4.85
N SER A 324 -21.66 -11.20 4.01
CA SER A 324 -22.06 -11.02 2.61
C SER A 324 -23.50 -10.50 2.44
N THR A 325 -24.40 -10.79 3.38
CA THR A 325 -25.77 -10.24 3.37
C THR A 325 -25.83 -8.78 3.82
N LEU A 326 -24.92 -8.39 4.72
CA LEU A 326 -24.77 -7.02 5.22
C LEU A 326 -23.94 -6.13 4.28
N ALA A 327 -23.05 -6.72 3.48
CA ALA A 327 -22.18 -6.01 2.56
C ALA A 327 -22.97 -5.29 1.45
N THR A 328 -22.99 -3.96 1.53
CA THR A 328 -23.43 -3.13 0.40
C THR A 328 -22.28 -2.99 -0.60
N SER A 329 -22.15 -3.97 -1.50
CA SER A 329 -21.07 -3.97 -2.48
C SER A 329 -21.14 -2.80 -3.45
N SER A 330 -19.99 -2.20 -3.75
CA SER A 330 -19.86 -1.30 -4.89
C SER A 330 -20.26 -2.00 -6.19
N LYS A 331 -20.86 -1.25 -7.12
CA LYS A 331 -21.14 -1.75 -8.47
C LYS A 331 -19.91 -1.65 -9.37
N LEU A 332 -18.85 -0.99 -8.90
CA LEU A 332 -17.63 -0.79 -9.65
C LEU A 332 -16.89 -2.12 -9.88
N CYS A 333 -16.94 -2.61 -11.12
CA CYS A 333 -16.53 -3.98 -11.41
C CYS A 333 -15.02 -4.18 -11.61
N SER A 334 -14.22 -3.12 -11.70
CA SER A 334 -12.76 -3.14 -11.93
C SER A 334 -12.12 -1.76 -11.83
N VAL A 335 -10.79 -1.70 -11.64
CA VAL A 335 -9.99 -0.45 -11.73
C VAL A 335 -10.14 0.19 -13.12
N SER A 336 -10.07 -0.62 -14.18
CA SER A 336 -10.25 -0.16 -15.57
C SER A 336 -11.58 0.56 -15.78
N ARG A 337 -12.69 0.02 -15.22
CA ARG A 337 -14.01 0.65 -15.27
C ARG A 337 -14.03 1.99 -14.53
N GLY A 338 -13.42 2.07 -13.35
CA GLY A 338 -13.41 3.30 -12.54
C GLY A 338 -12.70 4.43 -13.26
N VAL A 339 -11.54 4.14 -13.85
CA VAL A 339 -10.82 5.13 -14.64
C VAL A 339 -11.57 5.48 -15.94
N SER A 340 -12.19 4.51 -16.63
CA SER A 340 -13.05 4.79 -17.78
C SER A 340 -14.21 5.75 -17.43
N LEU A 341 -14.78 5.65 -16.22
CA LEU A 341 -15.81 6.57 -15.74
C LEU A 341 -15.23 7.95 -15.38
N PHE A 342 -14.05 8.02 -14.77
CA PHE A 342 -13.39 9.32 -14.50
C PHE A 342 -13.08 10.09 -15.78
N PHE A 343 -12.74 9.42 -16.88
CA PHE A 343 -12.50 10.04 -18.19
C PHE A 343 -13.76 10.15 -19.07
N ALA A 344 -14.95 9.77 -18.58
CA ALA A 344 -16.18 9.87 -19.37
C ALA A 344 -16.55 11.33 -19.67
N GLN A 345 -17.09 11.59 -20.87
CA GLN A 345 -17.53 12.93 -21.25
C GLN A 345 -18.64 13.46 -20.33
N GLU A 346 -19.55 12.60 -19.90
CA GLU A 346 -20.65 12.93 -18.98
C GLU A 346 -20.40 12.40 -17.57
N TRP A 347 -20.54 13.27 -16.56
CA TRP A 347 -20.51 12.89 -15.15
C TRP A 347 -21.93 12.83 -14.60
N THR A 348 -22.57 11.67 -14.76
CA THR A 348 -23.99 11.47 -14.42
C THR A 348 -24.18 10.90 -13.02
N ARG A 349 -25.40 10.99 -12.47
CA ARG A 349 -25.78 10.26 -11.25
C ARG A 349 -25.59 8.74 -11.39
N GLY A 350 -25.72 8.18 -12.59
CA GLY A 350 -25.45 6.77 -12.87
C GLY A 350 -23.96 6.45 -12.74
N SER A 351 -23.10 7.31 -13.30
CA SER A 351 -21.64 7.22 -13.18
C SER A 351 -21.20 7.24 -11.71
N ILE A 352 -21.69 8.21 -10.94
CA ILE A 352 -21.41 8.36 -9.50
C ILE A 352 -21.88 7.14 -8.71
N ALA A 353 -23.08 6.62 -9.01
CA ALA A 353 -23.66 5.47 -8.33
C ALA A 353 -22.91 4.14 -8.57
N GLU A 354 -22.01 4.05 -9.57
CA GLU A 354 -21.10 2.90 -9.69
C GLU A 354 -20.04 2.90 -8.59
N PHE A 355 -19.55 4.07 -8.14
CA PHE A 355 -18.54 4.23 -7.08
C PHE A 355 -19.11 4.21 -5.65
N GLY A 356 -20.40 3.90 -5.47
CA GLY A 356 -20.96 3.78 -4.13
C GLY A 356 -20.22 2.73 -3.29
N GLN A 357 -20.06 2.99 -1.99
CA GLN A 357 -19.49 2.05 -1.00
C GLN A 357 -18.05 1.58 -1.25
N LEU A 358 -17.24 2.35 -1.98
CA LEU A 358 -15.79 2.08 -2.08
C LEU A 358 -15.08 2.31 -0.74
N ASN A 359 -14.03 1.52 -0.49
CA ASN A 359 -13.18 1.63 0.69
C ASN A 359 -11.88 2.40 0.39
N TYR A 360 -11.07 2.64 1.43
CA TYR A 360 -9.81 3.38 1.30
C TYR A 360 -8.83 2.73 0.29
N LEU A 361 -8.76 1.40 0.21
CA LEU A 361 -7.89 0.68 -0.73
C LEU A 361 -8.39 0.83 -2.18
N ASP A 362 -9.70 0.84 -2.42
CA ASP A 362 -10.26 1.07 -3.75
C ASP A 362 -9.88 2.47 -4.28
N PHE A 363 -10.05 3.51 -3.45
CA PHE A 363 -9.63 4.86 -3.81
C PHE A 363 -8.12 4.96 -4.03
N PHE A 364 -7.33 4.23 -3.23
CA PHE A 364 -5.88 4.15 -3.38
C PHE A 364 -5.46 3.49 -4.71
N LEU A 365 -6.13 2.40 -5.12
CA LEU A 365 -5.96 1.77 -6.43
C LEU A 365 -6.33 2.72 -7.57
N LEU A 366 -7.45 3.44 -7.42
CA LEU A 366 -7.93 4.37 -8.43
C LEU A 366 -7.01 5.58 -8.63
N VAL A 367 -6.46 6.18 -7.56
CA VAL A 367 -5.48 7.28 -7.70
C VAL A 367 -4.16 6.79 -8.26
N HIS A 368 -3.73 5.56 -7.93
CA HIS A 368 -2.56 4.94 -8.56
C HIS A 368 -2.79 4.73 -10.06
N ALA A 369 -3.99 4.34 -10.49
CA ALA A 369 -4.29 4.24 -11.91
C ALA A 369 -4.27 5.61 -12.64
N LEU A 370 -4.64 6.71 -11.96
CA LEU A 370 -4.46 8.07 -12.48
C LEU A 370 -2.97 8.45 -12.59
N HIS A 371 -2.14 8.11 -11.59
CA HIS A 371 -0.67 8.24 -11.70
C HIS A 371 -0.13 7.46 -12.89
N GLN A 372 -0.58 6.22 -13.08
CA GLN A 372 -0.15 5.37 -14.18
C GLN A 372 -0.43 6.00 -15.55
N ILE A 373 -1.59 6.66 -15.70
CA ILE A 373 -1.95 7.45 -16.90
C ILE A 373 -1.05 8.68 -17.04
N ILE A 374 -0.77 9.42 -15.95
CA ILE A 374 0.13 10.58 -15.97
C ILE A 374 1.50 10.14 -16.50
N PHE A 375 2.15 9.16 -15.87
CA PHE A 375 3.49 8.71 -16.27
C PHE A 375 3.52 8.13 -17.69
N SER A 376 2.49 7.41 -18.11
CA SER A 376 2.37 6.94 -19.50
C SER A 376 2.31 8.12 -20.49
N ASN A 377 1.51 9.16 -20.19
CA ASN A 377 1.41 10.35 -21.04
C ASN A 377 2.67 11.23 -21.01
N LYS A 378 3.46 11.20 -19.94
CA LYS A 378 4.79 11.83 -19.90
C LYS A 378 5.75 11.11 -20.84
N ALA A 379 5.82 9.78 -20.75
CA ALA A 379 6.69 8.95 -21.60
C ALA A 379 6.37 9.08 -23.10
N THR A 380 5.12 9.37 -23.47
CA THR A 380 4.69 9.60 -24.86
C THR A 380 4.58 11.08 -25.27
N TYR A 381 5.04 12.02 -24.44
CA TYR A 381 4.95 13.47 -24.66
C TYR A 381 3.52 14.00 -24.95
N SER A 382 2.50 13.27 -24.50
CA SER A 382 1.09 13.56 -24.74
C SER A 382 0.39 14.27 -23.58
N LEU A 383 1.02 14.39 -22.40
CA LEU A 383 0.40 14.97 -21.20
C LEU A 383 -0.19 16.37 -21.46
N ARG A 384 0.51 17.22 -22.22
CA ARG A 384 0.03 18.56 -22.62
C ARG A 384 -1.31 18.57 -23.36
N PHE A 385 -1.67 17.48 -24.05
CA PHE A 385 -2.93 17.34 -24.79
C PHE A 385 -4.01 16.67 -23.94
N THR A 386 -3.64 15.79 -23.00
CA THR A 386 -4.59 15.08 -22.12
C THR A 386 -4.79 15.76 -20.76
N LYS A 387 -4.06 16.85 -20.48
CA LYS A 387 -4.01 17.53 -19.18
C LYS A 387 -5.39 17.85 -18.61
N SER A 388 -6.26 18.51 -19.36
CA SER A 388 -7.60 18.89 -18.89
C SER A 388 -8.49 17.69 -18.55
N ALA A 389 -8.35 16.59 -19.30
CA ALA A 389 -9.08 15.35 -19.02
C ALA A 389 -8.54 14.67 -17.74
N ILE A 390 -7.23 14.72 -17.49
CA ILE A 390 -6.61 14.22 -16.25
C ILE A 390 -6.99 15.10 -15.06
N GLU A 391 -7.01 16.44 -15.21
CA GLU A 391 -7.44 17.37 -14.16
C GLU A 391 -8.91 17.11 -13.78
N CYS A 392 -9.81 16.95 -14.76
CA CYS A 392 -11.21 16.59 -14.51
C CYS A 392 -11.36 15.20 -13.87
N ALA A 393 -10.55 14.21 -14.28
CA ALA A 393 -10.54 12.88 -13.65
C ALA A 393 -10.08 12.94 -12.18
N LEU A 394 -9.11 13.80 -11.85
CA LEU A 394 -8.65 14.04 -10.48
C LEU A 394 -9.70 14.77 -9.64
N GLU A 395 -10.41 15.75 -10.19
CA GLU A 395 -11.52 16.43 -9.50
C GLU A 395 -12.66 15.44 -9.17
N ARG A 396 -13.04 14.59 -10.11
CA ARG A 396 -14.06 13.54 -9.87
C ARG A 396 -13.63 12.51 -8.82
N TRP A 397 -12.33 12.22 -8.71
CA TRP A 397 -11.79 11.38 -7.64
C TRP A 397 -11.87 12.11 -6.28
N GLU A 398 -11.53 13.41 -6.25
CA GLU A 398 -11.59 14.27 -5.05
C GLU A 398 -13.01 14.36 -4.48
N ASP A 399 -14.02 14.63 -5.31
CA ASP A 399 -15.43 14.70 -4.91
C ASP A 399 -15.91 13.42 -4.19
N LEU A 400 -15.55 12.26 -4.77
CA LEU A 400 -15.93 10.95 -4.24
C LEU A 400 -15.15 10.61 -2.96
N TRP A 401 -13.86 10.95 -2.89
CA TRP A 401 -13.05 10.76 -1.69
C TRP A 401 -13.54 11.63 -0.53
N ASN A 402 -13.85 12.90 -0.79
CA ASN A 402 -14.40 13.83 0.19
C ASN A 402 -15.75 13.36 0.73
N THR A 403 -16.58 12.73 -0.11
CA THR A 403 -17.80 12.04 0.34
C THR A 403 -17.47 10.90 1.30
N LEU A 404 -16.54 10.01 0.94
CA LEU A 404 -16.14 8.87 1.78
C LEU A 404 -15.65 9.28 3.18
N ILE A 405 -14.77 10.28 3.26
CA ILE A 405 -14.20 10.71 4.56
C ILE A 405 -15.21 11.46 5.43
N THR A 406 -16.19 12.13 4.82
CA THR A 406 -17.30 12.80 5.54
C THR A 406 -18.24 11.76 6.17
N ASP A 407 -18.46 10.63 5.49
CA ASP A 407 -19.31 9.54 5.99
C ASP A 407 -18.60 8.65 7.04
N LYS A 408 -17.26 8.67 7.14
CA LYS A 408 -16.44 7.73 7.94
C LYS A 408 -15.67 8.35 9.12
N VAL A 409 -16.23 9.40 9.73
CA VAL A 409 -15.56 10.22 10.77
C VAL A 409 -15.11 9.44 12.03
N GLU A 410 -15.63 8.24 12.30
CA GLU A 410 -15.33 7.44 13.51
C GLU A 410 -14.63 6.08 13.26
N MET A 411 -13.73 5.96 12.27
CA MET A 411 -12.90 4.75 12.11
C MET A 411 -11.55 4.85 12.84
N ASP A 412 -11.28 3.87 13.72
CA ASP A 412 -9.99 3.64 14.38
C ASP A 412 -8.80 3.74 13.40
N SER A 413 -8.08 4.87 13.45
CA SER A 413 -7.04 5.24 12.47
C SER A 413 -5.81 4.30 12.45
N TYR A 414 -5.71 3.42 13.45
CA TYR A 414 -4.67 2.40 13.61
C TYR A 414 -4.98 1.06 12.95
N LYS A 415 -6.22 0.79 12.52
CA LYS A 415 -6.59 -0.44 11.79
C LYS A 415 -6.50 -0.30 10.27
N VAL A 416 -6.51 0.94 9.76
CA VAL A 416 -6.40 1.23 8.32
C VAL A 416 -4.93 1.32 7.93
N GLY A 417 -4.54 0.57 6.90
CA GLY A 417 -3.20 0.61 6.33
C GLY A 417 -2.84 1.96 5.69
N PHE A 418 -1.64 2.05 5.11
CA PHE A 418 -1.14 3.30 4.52
C PHE A 418 -1.99 3.82 3.34
N PHE A 419 -2.90 3.01 2.80
CA PHE A 419 -3.88 3.45 1.80
C PHE A 419 -4.87 4.52 2.32
N LYS A 420 -4.92 4.80 3.64
CA LYS A 420 -5.58 6.01 4.19
C LYS A 420 -4.97 7.33 3.67
N TYR A 421 -3.72 7.31 3.22
CA TYR A 421 -3.00 8.45 2.63
C TYR A 421 -3.30 8.66 1.13
N ALA A 422 -4.38 8.08 0.57
CA ALA A 422 -4.69 8.22 -0.86
C ALA A 422 -4.84 9.68 -1.32
N ASN A 423 -5.32 10.57 -0.43
CA ASN A 423 -5.40 12.00 -0.68
C ASN A 423 -4.04 12.65 -0.96
N ASP A 424 -2.97 12.16 -0.34
CA ASP A 424 -1.63 12.73 -0.49
C ASP A 424 -1.04 12.30 -1.84
N TYR A 425 -1.36 11.09 -2.29
CA TYR A 425 -1.09 10.62 -3.65
C TYR A 425 -1.90 11.41 -4.68
N TRP A 426 -3.13 11.83 -4.37
CA TRP A 426 -3.91 12.69 -5.24
C TRP A 426 -3.31 14.11 -5.35
N TRP A 427 -2.85 14.69 -4.24
CA TRP A 427 -2.10 15.95 -4.27
C TRP A 427 -0.82 15.83 -5.11
N LEU A 428 -0.08 14.73 -4.98
CA LEU A 428 1.09 14.43 -5.80
C LEU A 428 0.72 14.30 -7.29
N ALA A 429 -0.44 13.72 -7.63
CA ALA A 429 -0.92 13.64 -9.02
C ALA A 429 -1.22 15.04 -9.59
N LYS A 430 -1.94 15.90 -8.85
CA LYS A 430 -2.18 17.30 -9.28
C LYS A 430 -0.89 18.08 -9.40
N LEU A 431 0.09 17.86 -8.52
CA LEU A 431 1.42 18.45 -8.62
C LEU A 431 2.12 18.01 -9.92
N LEU A 432 2.19 16.71 -10.21
CA LEU A 432 2.84 16.15 -11.41
C LEU A 432 2.22 16.62 -12.74
N VAL A 433 0.93 16.96 -12.75
CA VAL A 433 0.20 17.53 -13.90
C VAL A 433 0.40 19.05 -14.02
N ARG A 434 0.60 19.75 -12.90
CA ARG A 434 0.91 21.19 -12.86
C ARG A 434 2.36 21.50 -13.20
N THR A 435 3.31 20.64 -12.83
CA THR A 435 4.75 20.90 -12.98
C THR A 435 5.30 20.76 -14.40
N GLU A 436 4.51 20.28 -15.37
CA GLU A 436 4.82 20.45 -16.81
C GLU A 436 4.44 21.83 -17.37
N SER A 437 4.22 22.80 -16.48
CA SER A 437 4.28 24.22 -16.83
C SER A 437 5.74 24.61 -17.19
N PRO A 438 5.97 25.65 -18.02
CA PRO A 438 7.29 26.00 -18.58
C PRO A 438 8.37 26.51 -17.59
N HIS A 439 8.26 26.15 -16.30
CA HIS A 439 9.21 26.46 -15.21
C HIS A 439 9.96 25.23 -14.69
N PHE A 440 9.86 24.09 -15.38
CA PHE A 440 10.74 22.95 -15.21
C PHE A 440 11.62 22.83 -16.46
N GLU A 441 12.93 22.75 -16.27
CA GLU A 441 13.84 22.50 -17.40
C GLU A 441 13.46 21.17 -18.05
N PRO A 442 13.38 21.08 -19.39
CA PRO A 442 13.22 19.80 -20.06
C PRO A 442 14.41 18.89 -19.69
N LYS A 443 14.14 17.61 -19.36
CA LYS A 443 15.19 16.61 -19.11
C LYS A 443 16.25 16.71 -20.19
N LYS A 444 17.53 16.77 -19.78
CA LYS A 444 18.63 16.99 -20.73
C LYS A 444 18.70 15.82 -21.69
N MET A 445 19.04 16.13 -22.94
CA MET A 445 19.19 15.14 -24.01
C MET A 445 20.15 14.04 -23.56
N GLY A 446 19.64 12.82 -23.31
CA GLY A 446 20.41 11.68 -22.84
C GLY A 446 20.29 11.36 -21.33
N GLU A 447 19.45 12.05 -20.56
CA GLU A 447 19.09 11.61 -19.20
C GLU A 447 18.15 10.39 -19.23
N ASP A 448 18.48 9.35 -18.45
CA ASP A 448 17.64 8.17 -18.30
C ASP A 448 16.26 8.52 -17.72
N PHE A 449 15.23 7.78 -18.17
CA PHE A 449 13.87 7.92 -17.65
C PHE A 449 13.66 7.10 -16.36
N ASP A 450 14.40 6.01 -16.19
CA ASP A 450 14.42 5.14 -15.00
C ASP A 450 15.64 5.47 -14.12
N HIS A 451 15.41 5.75 -12.83
CA HIS A 451 16.42 6.21 -11.89
C HIS A 451 16.57 5.25 -10.70
N ASP A 452 17.78 5.08 -10.19
CA ASP A 452 18.04 4.29 -8.96
C ASP A 452 17.83 5.09 -7.65
N SER A 453 17.16 6.25 -7.72
CA SER A 453 17.02 7.21 -6.63
C SER A 453 15.68 7.92 -6.66
N THR A 454 15.08 8.12 -5.49
CA THR A 454 13.82 8.85 -5.30
C THR A 454 13.99 10.38 -5.29
N ALA A 455 15.20 10.88 -5.52
CA ALA A 455 15.56 12.30 -5.39
C ALA A 455 14.73 13.25 -6.26
N GLU A 456 14.26 12.82 -7.44
CA GLU A 456 13.41 13.64 -8.32
C GLU A 456 12.07 13.97 -7.65
N VAL A 457 11.38 12.96 -7.08
CA VAL A 457 10.14 13.14 -6.31
C VAL A 457 10.40 13.93 -5.02
N ASN A 458 11.50 13.65 -4.33
CA ASN A 458 11.83 14.35 -3.08
C ASN A 458 12.06 15.85 -3.33
N SER A 459 12.73 16.20 -4.43
CA SER A 459 12.91 17.59 -4.87
C SER A 459 11.57 18.24 -5.23
N LEU A 460 10.71 17.53 -5.96
CA LEU A 460 9.38 17.97 -6.34
C LEU A 460 8.50 18.30 -5.11
N LEU A 461 8.51 17.41 -4.10
CA LEU A 461 7.79 17.57 -2.85
C LEU A 461 8.33 18.73 -2.00
N LYS A 462 9.66 18.84 -1.85
CA LYS A 462 10.29 19.98 -1.14
C LYS A 462 9.93 21.33 -1.80
N ARG A 463 9.90 21.38 -3.15
CA ARG A 463 9.45 22.58 -3.89
C ARG A 463 7.96 22.89 -3.63
N PHE A 464 7.10 21.89 -3.60
CA PHE A 464 5.67 22.11 -3.30
C PHE A 464 5.45 22.62 -1.88
N ALA A 465 6.13 22.05 -0.87
CA ALA A 465 6.09 22.54 0.50
C ALA A 465 6.52 24.02 0.59
N SER A 466 7.57 24.42 -0.15
CA SER A 466 7.99 25.84 -0.19
C SER A 466 6.98 26.79 -0.84
N ILE A 467 6.14 26.31 -1.75
CA ILE A 467 5.08 27.10 -2.43
C ILE A 467 3.79 27.15 -1.58
N ALA A 468 3.51 26.10 -0.79
CA ALA A 468 2.35 26.08 0.11
C ALA A 468 2.55 26.93 1.38
N LEU A 469 3.79 27.33 1.67
CA LEU A 469 4.18 28.17 2.82
C LEU A 469 4.42 29.64 2.43
N SER A 470 4.20 30.02 1.16
CA SER A 470 4.39 31.36 0.60
C SER A 470 3.10 31.98 0.09
#